data_AF-A0A3D1B8F7-F1
#
_entry.id   AF-A0A3D1B8F7-F1
#
_cell.length_a   1.000
_cell.length_b   1.000
_cell.length_c   1.000
_cell.angle_alpha   90.00
_cell.angle_beta   90.00
_cell.angle_gamma   90.00
#
_symmetry.space_group_name_H-M   'P 1'
#
loop_
_entity.id
_entity.type
_entity.pdbx_description
1 polymer ?
#
loop_
_entity_poly.entity_id
_entity_poly.type
_entity_poly.pdbx_seq_one_letter_code
_entity_poly.pdbx_strand_id
1 'polypeptide(L)'
;WRQMVADMMATPVVCTTHSEAAALGGAIQAAWCHARQIDPQASLTALCERCVSVDERTAVVPSASAVDAYEQAYRRYRRLISDTYGQQTPPDLSTVAP
;
A
#
# COMPACT_ATOMS: atom_id res chain seq x y z
N TRP A 1 -1.96 -6.04 13.71
CA TRP A 1 -2.44 -5.97 12.32
C TRP A 1 -1.30 -5.70 11.32
N ARG A 2 -0.37 -4.76 11.57
CA ARG A 2 0.79 -4.51 10.69
C ARG A 2 1.59 -5.77 10.34
N GLN A 3 1.94 -6.60 11.33
CA GLN A 3 2.64 -7.87 11.11
C GLN A 3 1.82 -8.79 10.18
N MET A 4 0.51 -8.91 10.42
CA MET A 4 -0.38 -9.70 9.55
C MET A 4 -0.38 -9.18 8.10
N VAL A 5 -0.37 -7.87 7.90
CA VAL A 5 -0.28 -7.27 6.56
C VAL A 5 1.08 -7.57 5.92
N ALA A 6 2.17 -7.43 6.66
CA ALA A 6 3.52 -7.74 6.17
C ALA A 6 3.64 -9.22 5.76
N ASP A 7 3.16 -10.13 6.60
CA ASP A 7 3.16 -11.57 6.34
C ASP A 7 2.25 -11.93 5.14
N MET A 8 1.05 -11.37 5.06
CA MET A 8 0.11 -11.64 3.96
C MET A 8 0.62 -11.11 2.61
N MET A 9 1.27 -9.94 2.61
CA MET A 9 1.79 -9.29 1.40
C MET A 9 3.24 -9.70 1.08
N ALA A 10 3.84 -10.57 1.90
CA ALA A 10 5.25 -10.96 1.82
C ALA A 10 6.23 -9.77 1.66
N THR A 11 5.92 -8.64 2.29
CA THR A 11 6.65 -7.37 2.09
C THR A 11 6.82 -6.65 3.43
N PRO A 12 7.98 -6.03 3.73
CA PRO A 12 8.15 -5.21 4.91
C PRO A 12 7.11 -4.07 4.99
N VAL A 13 6.65 -3.75 6.20
CA VAL A 13 5.68 -2.66 6.44
C VAL A 13 6.25 -1.71 7.47
N VAL A 14 6.16 -0.41 7.20
CA VAL A 14 6.56 0.68 8.09
C VAL A 14 5.50 1.79 8.05
N CYS A 15 5.34 2.51 9.15
CA CYS A 15 4.43 3.65 9.24
C CYS A 15 5.19 4.97 8.98
N THR A 16 4.46 5.97 8.49
CA THR A 16 4.94 7.36 8.48
C THR A 16 4.96 7.96 9.89
N THR A 17 5.84 8.92 10.14
CA THR A 17 5.88 9.68 11.40
C THR A 17 4.64 10.53 11.62
N HIS A 18 4.02 10.99 10.53
CA HIS A 18 2.83 11.83 10.54
C HIS A 18 1.57 11.01 10.26
N SER A 19 0.49 11.29 10.99
CA SER A 19 -0.81 10.64 10.84
C SER A 19 -1.67 11.22 9.73
N GLU A 20 -1.40 12.44 9.27
CA GLU A 20 -2.22 13.17 8.28
C GLU A 20 -1.72 12.98 6.85
N ALA A 21 -1.61 11.72 6.40
CA ALA A 21 -1.05 11.39 5.09
C ALA A 21 -1.78 12.08 3.91
N ALA A 22 -3.11 12.26 4.01
CA ALA A 22 -3.90 12.91 2.97
C ALA A 22 -3.57 14.41 2.84
N ALA A 23 -3.49 15.14 3.96
CA ALA A 23 -3.17 16.57 3.96
C ALA A 23 -1.73 16.82 3.49
N LEU A 24 -0.78 16.01 3.96
CA LEU A 24 0.61 16.06 3.53
C LEU A 24 0.74 15.77 2.02
N GLY A 25 0.06 14.73 1.52
CA GLY A 25 0.05 14.40 0.10
C GLY A 25 -0.50 15.54 -0.77
N GLY A 26 -1.60 16.16 -0.35
CA GLY A 26 -2.16 17.33 -1.03
C GLY A 26 -1.19 18.52 -1.05
N ALA A 27 -0.51 18.80 0.06
CA ALA A 27 0.49 19.87 0.15
C ALA A 27 1.70 19.61 -0.75
N ILE A 28 2.22 18.37 -0.78
CA ILE A 28 3.32 17.96 -1.66
C ILE A 28 2.92 18.14 -3.13
N GLN A 29 1.72 17.70 -3.51
CA GLN A 29 1.22 17.85 -4.88
C GLN A 29 1.05 19.32 -5.27
N ALA A 30 0.51 20.17 -4.38
CA ALA A 30 0.39 21.60 -4.63
C ALA A 30 1.77 22.27 -4.82
N ALA A 31 2.74 21.93 -3.95
CA ALA A 31 4.11 22.42 -4.05
C ALA A 31 4.78 21.99 -5.37
N TRP A 32 4.56 20.74 -5.80
CA TRP A 32 5.08 20.23 -7.06
C TRP A 32 4.46 20.96 -8.27
N CYS A 33 3.14 21.13 -8.30
CA CYS A 33 2.45 21.87 -9.35
C CYS A 33 2.95 23.30 -9.47
N HIS A 34 3.18 23.97 -8.34
CA HIS A 34 3.74 25.32 -8.34
C HIS A 34 5.19 25.36 -8.84
N ALA A 35 6.05 24.46 -8.36
CA ALA A 35 7.44 24.37 -8.81
C ALA A 35 7.54 24.13 -10.32
N ARG A 36 6.63 23.31 -10.88
CA ARG A 36 6.57 23.02 -12.32
C ARG A 36 6.21 24.20 -13.21
N GLN A 37 5.65 25.27 -12.67
CA GLN A 37 5.42 26.52 -13.42
C GLN A 37 6.73 27.25 -13.70
N ILE A 38 7.76 27.04 -12.88
CA ILE A 38 9.07 27.70 -12.97
C ILE A 38 10.10 26.76 -13.58
N ASP A 39 10.14 25.51 -13.12
CA ASP A 39 11.04 24.46 -13.60
C ASP A 39 10.24 23.25 -14.09
N PRO A 40 10.16 23.01 -15.42
CA PRO A 40 9.49 21.84 -15.98
C PRO A 40 10.04 20.49 -15.48
N GLN A 41 11.29 20.45 -14.99
CA GLN A 41 11.96 19.27 -14.45
C GLN A 41 11.83 19.12 -12.93
N ALA A 42 11.04 19.97 -12.26
CA ALA A 42 10.81 19.86 -10.83
C ALA A 42 10.32 18.44 -10.45
N SER A 43 11.05 17.80 -9.55
CA SER A 43 10.85 16.39 -9.18
C SER A 43 9.87 16.23 -8.02
N LEU A 44 8.79 15.48 -8.25
CA LEU A 44 7.87 15.07 -7.19
C LEU A 44 8.58 14.15 -6.17
N THR A 45 9.44 13.26 -6.66
CA THR A 45 10.22 12.34 -5.81
C THR A 45 11.08 13.12 -4.82
N ALA A 46 11.78 14.18 -5.28
CA ALA A 46 12.61 15.00 -4.41
C ALA A 46 11.79 15.74 -3.33
N LEU A 47 10.52 16.08 -3.61
CA LEU A 47 9.62 16.64 -2.61
C LEU A 47 9.17 15.57 -1.61
N CYS A 48 8.83 14.37 -2.07
CA CYS A 48 8.49 13.25 -1.20
C CYS A 48 9.64 12.89 -0.25
N GLU A 49 10.88 12.78 -0.75
CA GLU A 49 12.06 12.46 0.07
C GLU A 49 12.32 13.50 1.18
N ARG A 50 11.99 14.77 0.92
CA ARG A 50 12.15 15.86 1.89
C ARG A 50 11.01 15.95 2.90
N CYS A 51 9.80 15.58 2.51
CA CYS A 51 8.58 15.88 3.26
C CYS A 51 7.95 14.64 3.91
N VAL A 52 8.28 13.43 3.46
CA VAL A 52 7.79 12.17 4.02
C VAL A 52 8.89 11.57 4.89
N SER A 53 8.54 11.22 6.12
CA SER A 53 9.44 10.53 7.04
C SER A 53 8.75 9.28 7.57
N VAL A 54 9.54 8.21 7.70
CA VAL A 54 9.09 6.94 8.25
C VAL A 54 9.53 6.81 9.70
N ASP A 55 8.71 6.16 10.51
CA ASP A 55 9.08 5.79 11.87
C ASP A 55 9.60 4.35 11.86
N GLU A 56 10.93 4.19 11.77
CA GLU A 56 11.58 2.88 11.71
C GLU A 56 11.28 1.99 12.93
N ARG A 57 10.88 2.58 14.06
CA ARG A 57 10.47 1.80 15.25
C ARG A 57 9.18 1.01 15.01
N THR A 58 8.44 1.35 13.96
CA THR A 58 7.20 0.67 13.56
C THR A 58 7.42 -0.42 12.53
N ALA A 59 8.64 -0.55 12.00
CA ALA A 59 8.96 -1.48 10.94
C ALA A 59 8.72 -2.92 11.40
N VAL A 60 8.08 -3.70 10.54
CA VAL A 60 7.89 -5.14 10.70
C VAL A 60 8.30 -5.84 9.40
N VAL A 61 8.97 -6.99 9.56
CA VAL A 61 9.44 -7.84 8.46
C VAL A 61 8.61 -9.11 8.44
N PRO A 62 8.23 -9.63 7.26
CA PRO A 62 7.45 -10.86 7.17
C PRO A 62 8.20 -12.05 7.77
N SER A 63 7.46 -12.92 8.46
CA SER A 63 7.93 -14.26 8.84
C SER A 63 7.66 -15.25 7.73
N ALA A 64 8.68 -15.98 7.29
CA ALA A 64 8.54 -16.98 6.21
C ALA A 64 7.44 -18.02 6.49
N SER A 65 7.35 -18.51 7.73
CA SER A 65 6.31 -19.48 8.10
C SER A 65 4.90 -18.88 8.07
N ALA A 66 4.77 -17.59 8.37
CA ALA A 66 3.49 -16.88 8.31
C ALA A 66 3.09 -16.59 6.86
N VAL A 67 4.04 -16.18 6.01
CA VAL A 67 3.83 -16.01 4.56
C VAL A 67 3.30 -17.31 3.94
N ASP A 68 3.93 -18.45 4.23
CA ASP A 68 3.47 -19.75 3.71
C ASP A 68 2.07 -20.12 4.20
N ALA A 69 1.73 -19.78 5.45
CA ALA A 69 0.40 -20.00 6.00
C ALA A 69 -0.66 -19.09 5.35
N TYR A 70 -0.33 -17.81 5.15
CA TYR A 70 -1.23 -16.85 4.48
C TYR A 70 -1.44 -17.20 3.01
N GLU A 71 -0.42 -17.67 2.30
CA GLU A 71 -0.56 -18.13 0.91
C GLU A 71 -1.53 -19.30 0.80
N GLN A 72 -1.45 -20.28 1.72
CA GLN A 72 -2.40 -21.40 1.76
C GLN A 72 -3.82 -20.93 2.06
N ALA A 73 -3.98 -20.02 3.03
CA ALA A 73 -5.27 -19.43 3.37
C ALA A 73 -5.85 -18.64 2.19
N TYR A 74 -5.03 -17.85 1.49
CA TYR A 74 -5.44 -17.06 0.34
C TYR A 74 -5.87 -17.94 -0.84
N ARG A 75 -5.14 -19.03 -1.13
CA ARG A 75 -5.55 -20.01 -2.14
C ARG A 75 -6.89 -20.65 -1.81
N ARG A 76 -7.11 -21.02 -0.55
CA ARG A 76 -8.40 -21.58 -0.10
C ARG A 76 -9.52 -20.55 -0.26
N TYR A 77 -9.28 -19.30 0.14
CA TYR A 77 -10.23 -18.21 -0.03
C TYR A 77 -10.59 -18.00 -1.51
N ARG A 78 -9.60 -17.92 -2.40
CA ARG A 78 -9.84 -17.78 -3.85
C ARG A 78 -10.63 -18.94 -4.45
N ARG A 79 -10.39 -20.18 -4.02
CA ARG A 79 -11.20 -21.34 -4.42
C ARG A 79 -12.64 -21.16 -4.00
N LEU A 80 -12.90 -20.81 -2.74
CA LEU A 80 -14.26 -20.60 -2.24
C LEU A 80 -15.00 -19.50 -3.01
N ILE A 81 -14.34 -18.37 -3.30
CA ILE A 81 -14.91 -17.31 -4.12
C ILE A 81 -15.24 -17.83 -5.52
N SER A 82 -14.31 -18.55 -6.16
CA SER A 82 -14.51 -19.13 -7.49
C SER A 82 -15.61 -20.18 -7.53
N ASP A 83 -15.77 -20.99 -6.48
CA ASP A 83 -16.80 -22.03 -6.40
C ASP A 83 -18.18 -21.42 -6.16
N THR A 84 -18.24 -20.32 -5.39
CA THR A 84 -19.49 -19.66 -5.01
C THR A 84 -20.03 -18.76 -6.11
N TYR A 85 -19.15 -18.03 -6.81
CA TYR A 85 -19.53 -17.00 -7.77
C TYR A 85 -19.06 -17.30 -9.21
N GLY A 86 -18.35 -18.39 -9.45
CA GLY A 86 -17.65 -18.64 -10.72
C GLY A 86 -16.45 -17.72 -10.91
N GLN A 87 -15.98 -17.56 -12.15
CA GLN A 87 -14.96 -16.54 -12.50
C GLN A 87 -15.52 -15.10 -12.47
N GLN A 88 -16.70 -14.89 -11.88
CA GLN A 88 -17.36 -13.59 -11.77
C GLN A 88 -17.14 -13.05 -10.35
N THR A 89 -16.90 -11.75 -10.26
CA THR A 89 -16.75 -11.05 -8.98
C THR A 89 -18.06 -11.12 -8.18
N PRO A 90 -18.01 -11.24 -6.84
CA PRO A 90 -19.21 -11.21 -5.99
C PRO A 90 -20.12 -10.02 -6.34
N PRO A 91 -21.45 -10.17 -6.29
CA PRO A 91 -22.39 -9.15 -6.77
C PRO A 91 -22.37 -7.83 -5.98
N ASP A 92 -21.80 -7.83 -4.78
CA ASP A 92 -21.61 -6.68 -3.90
C ASP A 92 -20.25 -6.00 -4.05
N LEU A 93 -19.34 -6.55 -4.87
CA LEU A 93 -17.99 -6.03 -5.07
C LEU A 93 -17.75 -5.66 -6.53
N SER A 94 -17.28 -4.43 -6.77
CA SER A 94 -16.82 -4.01 -8.09
C SER A 94 -15.45 -4.64 -8.38
N THR A 95 -15.30 -5.23 -9.56
CA THR A 95 -14.00 -5.69 -10.05
C THR A 95 -13.08 -4.48 -10.25
N VAL A 96 -12.07 -4.33 -9.40
CA VAL A 96 -10.96 -3.44 -9.71
C VAL A 96 -10.07 -4.22 -10.69
N ALA A 97 -10.14 -3.85 -11.97
CA ALA A 97 -9.30 -4.44 -13.01
C ALA A 97 -7.80 -4.27 -12.66
N PRO A 98 -6.93 -5.20 -13.08
CA PRO A 98 -5.48 -5.07 -12.89
C PRO A 98 -4.88 -3.88 -13.66
#